data_AF-A0A3D5D8R2-F1
#
_entry.id   AF-A0A3D5D8R2-F1
#
_cell.length_a   1.000
_cell.length_b   1.000
_cell.length_c   1.000
_cell.angle_alpha   90.00
_cell.angle_beta   90.00
_cell.angle_gamma   90.00
#
_symmetry.space_group_name_H-M   'P 1'
#
loop_
_entity.id
_entity.type
_entity.pdbx_description
1 polymer ?
#
loop_
_entity_poly.entity_id
_entity_poly.type
_entity_poly.pdbx_seq_one_letter_code
_entity_poly.pdbx_strand_id
1 'polypeptide(L)'
;MRGILFYRLTVKSNDEGAEATLANNQRMVMVDRGGGPYRVLYVSGRANWEYKFLSRALAADEQVDLVGLIRLAKQEPKFAFKGRAGENSNPLFRGFGDKNQDTESYDKPVLMRLNTRDAEELKTGFPTEASELFGYNAVVIDDLESAFFTVRQQRLLHEFVSERGGGLLMLGGQESFRQGDYSRTPIGNLLPVYLTRPTTQPAQRAQWKMGFTREGWLQPWTRLRDNEADERARLSELPGFVSLNTVRGAKPGASVLATVQMENNPPRPALATHNFGRGRVAAVLLGDVWRWGMKDAALHEDMDKAWRQMIRWLVADVPAAFELSTLPATEGPSRNLVVHAMDPEFKPLDNANIALRVRRLGYTNSVPLQAEAAAENAGVYQAQYLPRKAGAYLADAEVREESGKLLGRRQAGWITDPAAAEYRSLAPNRALLENLANKTGGRVIELEELETFAASLPSQRAPITEMHRQPLWHQGPLFLIALACFVAEWFIRRRKGLP
;
A
#
# COMPACT_ATOMS: atom_id res chain seq x y z
N MET A 1 1.85 16.92 5.20
CA MET A 1 0.47 16.88 4.62
C MET A 1 0.13 15.46 4.22
N ARG A 2 -0.87 14.85 4.87
CA ARG A 2 -1.28 13.44 4.71
C ARG A 2 -2.50 13.29 3.79
N GLY A 3 -2.65 12.12 3.17
CA GLY A 3 -3.83 11.73 2.41
C GLY A 3 -3.78 12.08 0.93
N ILE A 4 -4.97 12.19 0.33
CA ILE A 4 -5.15 12.32 -1.12
C ILE A 4 -5.19 13.78 -1.51
N LEU A 5 -4.28 14.17 -2.39
CA LEU A 5 -4.15 15.52 -2.91
C LEU A 5 -4.60 15.59 -4.35
N PHE A 6 -5.26 16.68 -4.70
CA PHE A 6 -5.73 16.94 -6.06
C PHE A 6 -5.13 18.25 -6.54
N TYR A 7 -4.38 18.16 -7.63
CA TYR A 7 -3.75 19.30 -8.29
C TYR A 7 -4.52 19.64 -9.55
N ARG A 8 -4.61 20.93 -9.86
CA ARG A 8 -5.06 21.43 -11.15
C ARG A 8 -3.86 22.05 -11.85
N LEU A 9 -3.43 21.41 -12.93
CA LEU A 9 -2.40 21.91 -13.83
C LEU A 9 -3.08 22.73 -14.92
N THR A 10 -2.59 23.94 -15.15
CA THR A 10 -3.05 24.82 -16.22
C THR A 10 -1.87 25.20 -17.08
N VAL A 11 -1.98 24.98 -18.39
CA VAL A 11 -1.00 25.44 -19.38
C VAL A 11 -1.61 26.65 -20.08
N LYS A 12 -0.77 27.63 -20.39
CA LYS A 12 -1.14 28.81 -21.19
C LYS A 12 -0.12 28.94 -22.30
N SER A 13 -0.59 29.11 -23.53
CA SER A 13 0.28 29.51 -24.63
C SER A 13 0.73 30.96 -24.45
N ASN A 14 1.97 31.26 -24.83
CA ASN A 14 2.52 32.62 -24.87
C ASN A 14 2.43 33.26 -26.26
N ASP A 15 1.98 32.52 -27.28
CA ASP A 15 1.87 33.03 -28.66
C ASP A 15 0.60 33.87 -28.86
N GLU A 16 0.69 34.91 -29.71
CA GLU A 16 -0.43 35.80 -30.08
C GLU A 16 -1.49 35.14 -30.97
N GLY A 17 -1.29 33.87 -31.35
CA GLY A 17 -2.26 33.10 -32.15
C GLY A 17 -3.51 32.72 -31.35
N ALA A 18 -4.69 32.83 -31.98
CA ALA A 18 -5.94 32.37 -31.38
C ALA A 18 -5.93 30.84 -31.20
N GLU A 19 -5.91 30.39 -29.96
CA GLU A 19 -5.94 28.97 -29.63
C GLU A 19 -7.28 28.33 -30.01
N ALA A 20 -7.23 27.16 -30.69
CA ALA A 20 -8.42 26.50 -31.21
C ALA A 20 -9.40 26.01 -30.12
N THR A 21 -8.89 25.68 -28.92
CA THR A 21 -9.73 25.36 -27.77
C THR A 21 -8.98 25.66 -26.48
N LEU A 22 -9.69 26.26 -25.52
CA LEU A 22 -9.17 26.49 -24.16
C LEU A 22 -9.54 25.32 -23.21
N ALA A 23 -10.34 24.36 -23.68
CA ALA A 23 -10.88 23.29 -22.84
C ALA A 23 -9.84 22.22 -22.48
N ASN A 24 -8.77 22.07 -23.27
CA ASN A 24 -7.67 21.13 -23.04
C ASN A 24 -6.50 21.73 -22.22
N ASN A 25 -6.56 23.03 -21.91
CA ASN A 25 -5.51 23.74 -21.18
C ASN A 25 -5.50 23.50 -19.68
N GLN A 26 -6.47 22.76 -19.17
CA GLN A 26 -6.56 22.43 -17.76
C GLN A 26 -6.65 20.92 -17.59
N ARG A 27 -5.90 20.39 -16.64
CA ARG A 27 -5.96 18.98 -16.26
C ARG A 27 -5.88 18.84 -14.75
N MET A 28 -6.76 18.01 -14.20
CA MET A 28 -6.64 17.59 -12.81
C MET A 28 -5.77 16.35 -12.71
N VAL A 29 -4.94 16.30 -11.68
CA VAL A 29 -4.09 15.15 -11.33
C VAL A 29 -4.30 14.83 -9.85
N MET A 30 -4.45 13.55 -9.55
CA MET A 30 -4.56 13.06 -8.19
C MET A 30 -3.20 12.48 -7.77
N VAL A 31 -2.76 12.82 -6.58
CA VAL A 31 -1.60 12.24 -5.92
C VAL A 31 -2.07 11.63 -4.62
N ASP A 32 -2.07 10.30 -4.57
CA ASP A 32 -2.30 9.56 -3.33
C ASP A 32 -0.97 9.38 -2.61
N ARG A 33 -0.86 9.92 -1.38
CA ARG A 33 0.33 9.80 -0.54
C ARG A 33 0.23 8.65 0.48
N GLY A 34 -0.81 7.82 0.38
CA GLY A 34 -1.07 6.67 1.23
C GLY A 34 -1.63 7.04 2.62
N GLY A 35 -1.95 5.99 3.39
CA GLY A 35 -2.63 6.06 4.68
C GLY A 35 -1.72 5.97 5.92
N GLY A 36 -0.45 6.38 5.82
CA GLY A 36 0.49 6.39 6.94
C GLY A 36 -0.02 7.17 8.17
N PRO A 37 0.63 7.04 9.34
CA PRO A 37 2.01 6.57 9.47
C PRO A 37 2.14 5.04 9.51
N TYR A 38 3.15 4.52 8.81
CA TYR A 38 3.56 3.13 8.91
C TYR A 38 4.31 2.92 10.22
N ARG A 39 3.86 1.98 11.05
CA ARG A 39 4.47 1.73 12.36
C ARG A 39 5.58 0.71 12.23
N VAL A 40 6.76 1.03 12.73
CA VAL A 40 7.94 0.17 12.67
C VAL A 40 8.38 -0.14 14.10
N LEU A 41 8.43 -1.42 14.46
CA LEU A 41 8.91 -1.87 15.75
C LEU A 41 10.42 -2.13 15.67
N TYR A 42 11.20 -1.34 16.40
CA TYR A 42 12.64 -1.55 16.54
C TYR A 42 12.92 -2.25 17.87
N VAL A 43 13.56 -3.42 17.80
CA VAL A 43 13.92 -4.23 18.97
C VAL A 43 15.42 -4.35 19.04
N SER A 44 16.00 -3.97 20.17
CA SER A 44 17.45 -4.03 20.37
C SER A 44 17.88 -4.65 21.68
N GLY A 45 18.98 -5.40 21.61
CA GLY A 45 19.59 -6.05 22.77
C GLY A 45 20.34 -5.10 23.69
N ARG A 46 20.62 -3.86 23.27
CA ARG A 46 21.27 -2.81 24.07
C ARG A 46 21.02 -1.41 23.49
N ALA A 47 21.20 -0.37 24.30
CA ALA A 47 21.28 0.98 23.77
C ALA A 47 22.52 1.14 22.87
N ASN A 48 22.32 1.45 21.59
CA ASN A 48 23.38 1.60 20.60
C ASN A 48 23.22 2.90 19.78
N TRP A 49 24.23 3.21 18.97
CA TRP A 49 24.22 4.44 18.16
C TRP A 49 23.28 4.29 16.96
N GLU A 50 23.15 3.09 16.42
CA GLU A 50 22.26 2.73 15.32
C GLU A 50 20.83 3.19 15.60
N TYR A 51 20.25 2.83 16.75
CA TYR A 51 18.93 3.29 17.16
C TYR A 51 18.82 4.81 17.16
N LYS A 52 19.80 5.49 17.78
CA LYS A 52 19.79 6.96 17.93
C LYS A 52 19.76 7.66 16.58
N PHE A 53 20.61 7.23 15.63
CA PHE A 53 20.66 7.83 14.31
C PHE A 53 19.42 7.47 13.48
N LEU A 54 19.00 6.21 13.48
CA LEU A 54 17.79 5.77 12.77
C LEU A 54 16.54 6.50 13.29
N SER A 55 16.37 6.61 14.61
CA SER A 55 15.28 7.34 15.25
C SER A 55 15.26 8.81 14.85
N ARG A 56 16.42 9.48 14.83
CA ARG A 56 16.53 10.87 14.38
C ARG A 56 16.21 11.04 12.90
N ALA A 57 16.72 10.13 12.05
CA ALA A 57 16.46 10.15 10.62
C ALA A 57 14.96 10.03 10.32
N LEU A 58 14.25 9.18 11.06
CA LEU A 58 12.80 8.96 10.91
C LEU A 58 11.94 10.02 11.61
N ALA A 59 12.44 10.72 12.63
CA ALA A 59 11.69 11.79 13.29
C ALA A 59 11.27 12.93 12.33
N ALA A 60 12.03 13.12 11.25
CA ALA A 60 11.71 14.08 10.18
C ALA A 60 10.70 13.54 9.14
N ASP A 61 10.36 12.25 9.19
CA ASP A 61 9.48 11.59 8.22
C ASP A 61 8.05 11.41 8.78
N GLU A 62 7.12 12.26 8.35
CA GLU A 62 5.70 12.20 8.80
C GLU A 62 4.98 10.88 8.46
N GLN A 63 5.54 10.05 7.56
CA GLN A 63 4.93 8.82 7.06
C GLN A 63 5.34 7.57 7.85
N VAL A 64 6.34 7.65 8.73
CA VAL A 64 6.84 6.49 9.48
C VAL A 64 6.85 6.83 10.97
N ASP A 65 6.34 5.91 11.78
CA ASP A 65 6.36 6.00 13.23
C ASP A 65 7.24 4.87 13.79
N LEU A 66 8.33 5.23 14.47
CA LEU A 66 9.30 4.27 15.00
C LEU A 66 9.07 4.07 16.50
N VAL A 67 8.67 2.84 16.87
CA VAL A 67 8.49 2.40 18.25
C VAL A 67 9.72 1.60 18.68
N GLY A 68 10.33 1.95 19.80
CA GLY A 68 11.54 1.30 20.31
C GLY A 68 11.25 0.37 21.49
N LEU A 69 11.77 -0.85 21.45
CA LEU A 69 11.85 -1.80 22.57
C LEU A 69 13.32 -2.17 22.79
N ILE A 70 13.96 -1.50 23.76
CA ILE A 70 15.41 -1.59 23.97
C ILE A 70 15.70 -2.26 25.30
N ARG A 71 16.51 -3.32 25.30
CA ARG A 71 16.97 -3.96 26.53
C ARG A 71 18.05 -3.12 27.21
N LEU A 72 17.85 -2.77 28.48
CA LEU A 72 18.83 -2.06 29.31
C LEU A 72 19.75 -3.02 30.06
N ALA A 73 19.22 -4.17 30.50
CA ALA A 73 19.97 -5.19 31.23
C ALA A 73 19.56 -6.59 30.80
N LYS A 74 20.55 -7.49 30.69
CA LYS A 74 20.30 -8.93 30.51
C LYS A 74 19.74 -9.53 31.79
N GLN A 75 18.98 -10.61 31.65
CA GLN A 75 18.52 -11.41 32.79
C GLN A 75 19.74 -11.98 33.53
N GLU A 76 19.85 -11.72 34.84
CA GLU A 76 20.90 -12.33 35.67
C GLU A 76 20.38 -13.63 36.30
N PRO A 77 21.16 -14.73 36.28
CA PRO A 77 20.77 -15.94 36.99
C PRO A 77 20.79 -15.71 38.52
N LYS A 78 19.82 -16.29 39.24
CA LYS A 78 19.54 -16.13 40.69
C LYS A 78 20.72 -16.32 41.67
N PHE A 79 21.89 -16.75 41.20
CA PHE A 79 23.00 -17.21 42.05
C PHE A 79 24.23 -16.29 42.01
N ALA A 80 24.07 -14.99 41.71
CA ALA A 80 25.13 -14.01 41.97
C ALA A 80 25.07 -13.56 43.44
N PHE A 81 25.97 -14.11 44.27
CA PHE A 81 26.16 -13.83 45.70
C PHE A 81 26.66 -12.38 45.99
N LYS A 82 26.03 -11.36 45.39
CA LYS A 82 26.42 -9.95 45.51
C LYS A 82 25.33 -9.02 46.09
N GLY A 83 24.16 -9.55 46.47
CA GLY A 83 23.13 -8.80 47.19
C GLY A 83 23.30 -8.90 48.71
N ARG A 84 22.95 -7.83 49.44
CA ARG A 84 22.78 -7.90 50.91
C ARG A 84 21.53 -8.74 51.21
N ALA A 85 21.53 -9.48 52.32
CA ALA A 85 20.38 -10.28 52.74
C ALA A 85 19.12 -9.40 52.82
N GLY A 86 18.11 -9.68 51.98
CA GLY A 86 16.82 -8.98 51.94
C GLY A 86 16.57 -8.07 50.74
N GLU A 87 17.54 -7.86 49.83
CA GLU A 87 17.38 -6.98 48.65
C GLU A 87 16.93 -7.79 47.41
N ASN A 88 15.70 -7.57 46.92
CA ASN A 88 15.10 -8.29 45.77
C ASN A 88 14.98 -7.45 44.48
N SER A 89 15.46 -6.21 44.49
CA SER A 89 15.38 -5.25 43.37
C SER A 89 16.74 -5.03 42.70
N ASN A 90 16.75 -4.83 41.38
CA ASN A 90 17.96 -4.55 40.60
C ASN A 90 18.78 -3.36 41.18
N PRO A 91 20.10 -3.48 41.41
CA PRO A 91 20.94 -2.45 42.04
C PRO A 91 21.00 -1.12 41.27
N LEU A 92 20.63 -1.10 39.98
CA LEU A 92 20.55 0.13 39.16
C LEU A 92 19.45 1.11 39.62
N PHE A 93 18.43 0.63 40.33
CA PHE A 93 17.32 1.46 40.83
C PHE A 93 17.53 1.94 42.27
N ARG A 94 18.72 1.75 42.85
CA ARG A 94 19.05 2.16 44.23
C ARG A 94 18.94 3.68 44.38
N GLY A 95 17.98 4.14 45.20
CA GLY A 95 17.77 5.55 45.51
C GLY A 95 16.62 6.24 44.75
N PHE A 96 16.03 5.57 43.76
CA PHE A 96 14.74 5.97 43.21
C PHE A 96 13.67 5.35 44.11
N GLY A 97 13.07 6.14 45.01
CA GLY A 97 12.06 5.64 45.96
C GLY A 97 10.91 4.90 45.26
N ASP A 98 10.22 4.03 46.00
CA ASP A 98 9.10 3.12 45.62
C ASP A 98 7.87 3.75 44.93
N LYS A 99 8.00 4.95 44.36
CA LYS A 99 6.93 5.64 43.62
C LYS A 99 6.70 5.05 42.23
N ASN A 100 7.58 4.19 41.73
CA ASN A 100 7.32 3.39 40.53
C ASN A 100 6.95 1.98 40.98
N GLN A 101 5.66 1.62 40.87
CA GLN A 101 5.14 0.27 41.17
C GLN A 101 5.75 -0.85 40.30
N ASP A 102 6.64 -0.50 39.37
CA ASP A 102 7.41 -1.41 38.52
C ASP A 102 8.84 -1.58 39.06
N THR A 103 9.02 -1.91 40.35
CA THR A 103 10.32 -2.36 40.84
C THR A 103 10.57 -3.77 40.29
N GLU A 104 11.08 -3.83 39.06
CA GLU A 104 11.28 -5.08 38.31
C GLU A 104 12.22 -6.03 39.08
N SER A 105 11.71 -7.22 39.39
CA SER A 105 12.45 -8.30 40.02
C SER A 105 13.66 -8.71 39.17
N TYR A 106 14.76 -9.15 39.80
CA TYR A 106 16.00 -9.62 39.16
C TYR A 106 15.78 -10.65 38.03
N ASP A 107 14.64 -11.33 38.01
CA ASP A 107 14.32 -12.46 37.13
C ASP A 107 13.92 -12.09 35.70
N LYS A 108 13.79 -10.80 35.34
CA LYS A 108 13.37 -10.37 33.99
C LYS A 108 14.35 -9.38 33.36
N PRO A 109 14.54 -9.42 32.02
CA PRO A 109 15.30 -8.38 31.33
C PRO A 109 14.58 -7.03 31.47
N VAL A 110 15.34 -5.99 31.78
CA VAL A 110 14.80 -4.62 31.90
C VAL A 110 14.64 -4.04 30.49
N LEU A 111 13.41 -3.68 30.12
CA LEU A 111 13.09 -3.16 28.79
C LEU A 111 12.65 -1.70 28.86
N MET A 112 13.29 -0.86 28.05
CA MET A 112 12.86 0.52 27.82
C MET A 112 11.97 0.58 26.58
N ARG A 113 10.80 1.20 26.75
CA ARG A 113 9.82 1.43 25.69
C ARG A 113 9.89 2.90 25.27
N LEU A 114 9.97 3.16 23.97
CA LEU A 114 10.10 4.50 23.39
C LEU A 114 9.06 4.70 22.29
N ASN A 115 8.45 5.89 22.24
CA ASN A 115 7.44 6.29 21.26
C ASN A 115 6.24 5.34 21.16
N THR A 116 5.78 4.79 22.29
CA THR A 116 4.56 3.98 22.32
C THR A 116 3.31 4.85 22.17
N ARG A 117 2.26 4.29 21.59
CA ARG A 117 0.95 4.94 21.41
C ARG A 117 0.27 5.24 22.75
N ASP A 118 0.44 4.34 23.70
CA ASP A 118 -0.16 4.39 25.04
C ASP A 118 0.75 3.68 26.07
N ALA A 119 0.32 3.68 27.33
CA ALA A 119 1.06 3.08 28.45
C ALA A 119 1.03 1.55 28.45
N GLU A 120 0.07 0.92 27.78
CA GLU A 120 -0.14 -0.53 27.76
C GLU A 120 0.61 -1.21 26.60
N GLU A 121 0.90 -0.49 25.52
CA GLU A 121 1.66 -1.01 24.39
C GLU A 121 3.06 -1.51 24.81
N LEU A 122 3.37 -2.76 24.42
CA LEU A 122 4.62 -3.47 24.72
C LEU A 122 4.94 -3.58 26.22
N LYS A 123 3.97 -3.36 27.11
CA LYS A 123 4.17 -3.40 28.58
C LYS A 123 4.70 -4.75 29.06
N THR A 124 4.32 -5.84 28.40
CA THR A 124 4.78 -7.20 28.68
C THR A 124 6.03 -7.61 27.89
N GLY A 125 6.61 -6.69 27.11
CA GLY A 125 7.77 -6.91 26.25
C GLY A 125 7.39 -7.10 24.77
N PHE A 126 8.12 -7.99 24.08
CA PHE A 126 7.87 -8.24 22.66
C PHE A 126 6.51 -8.95 22.47
N PRO A 127 5.70 -8.56 21.45
CA PRO A 127 4.34 -9.10 21.25
C PRO A 127 4.27 -10.62 21.28
N THR A 128 3.23 -11.17 21.91
CA THR A 128 3.00 -12.63 21.98
C THR A 128 1.81 -13.11 21.15
N GLU A 129 0.99 -12.15 20.72
CA GLU A 129 -0.21 -12.36 19.92
C GLU A 129 -0.11 -11.69 18.55
N ALA A 130 -0.81 -12.26 17.56
CA ALA A 130 -0.80 -11.74 16.20
C ALA A 130 -1.46 -10.36 16.10
N SER A 131 -2.57 -10.15 16.79
CA SER A 131 -3.25 -8.85 16.89
C SER A 131 -2.34 -7.70 17.34
N GLU A 132 -1.39 -7.99 18.24
CA GLU A 132 -0.40 -7.02 18.72
C GLU A 132 0.71 -6.78 17.69
N LEU A 133 1.33 -7.84 17.16
CA LEU A 133 2.46 -7.72 16.23
C LEU A 133 2.04 -7.20 14.85
N PHE A 134 0.87 -7.62 14.36
CA PHE A 134 0.40 -7.30 13.01
C PHE A 134 -0.12 -5.87 12.91
N GLY A 135 -0.26 -5.18 14.05
CA GLY A 135 -0.44 -3.72 14.12
C GLY A 135 0.79 -2.92 13.69
N TYR A 136 1.96 -3.56 13.55
CA TYR A 136 3.16 -2.98 12.94
C TYR A 136 3.24 -3.33 11.45
N ASN A 137 3.93 -2.49 10.68
CA ASN A 137 4.20 -2.70 9.26
C ASN A 137 5.58 -3.33 9.02
N ALA A 138 6.54 -3.07 9.90
CA ALA A 138 7.85 -3.71 9.86
C ALA A 138 8.46 -3.90 11.24
N VAL A 139 9.38 -4.85 11.34
CA VAL A 139 10.20 -5.11 12.53
C VAL A 139 11.67 -4.95 12.18
N VAL A 140 12.41 -4.22 13.01
CA VAL A 140 13.87 -4.10 12.94
C VAL A 140 14.47 -4.82 14.13
N ILE A 141 15.36 -5.78 13.89
CA ILE A 141 16.11 -6.50 14.92
C ILE A 141 17.55 -6.01 14.88
N ASP A 142 18.03 -5.46 15.99
CA ASP A 142 19.38 -4.93 16.11
C ASP A 142 20.12 -5.50 17.32
N ASP A 143 21.29 -6.11 17.06
CA ASP A 143 22.24 -6.58 18.08
C ASP A 143 21.59 -7.36 19.23
N LEU A 144 20.75 -8.33 18.86
CA LEU A 144 19.88 -9.08 19.77
C LEU A 144 19.93 -10.58 19.46
N GLU A 145 20.18 -11.40 20.48
CA GLU A 145 20.26 -12.85 20.37
C GLU A 145 18.89 -13.52 20.16
N SER A 146 18.88 -14.66 19.46
CA SER A 146 17.65 -15.41 19.18
C SER A 146 16.93 -15.90 20.45
N ALA A 147 17.67 -16.14 21.53
CA ALA A 147 17.14 -16.58 22.82
C ALA A 147 16.25 -15.52 23.51
N PHE A 148 16.31 -14.26 23.09
CA PHE A 148 15.36 -13.24 23.53
C PHE A 148 13.92 -13.59 23.15
N PHE A 149 13.73 -14.17 21.97
CA PHE A 149 12.43 -14.55 21.46
C PHE A 149 12.10 -15.98 21.88
N THR A 150 10.92 -16.16 22.48
CA THR A 150 10.35 -17.50 22.66
C THR A 150 10.10 -18.17 21.31
N VAL A 151 10.05 -19.50 21.26
CA VAL A 151 9.79 -20.25 20.02
C VAL A 151 8.47 -19.81 19.35
N ARG A 152 7.44 -19.49 20.15
CA ARG A 152 6.17 -18.95 19.66
C ARG A 152 6.35 -17.58 19.00
N GLN A 153 7.11 -16.67 19.61
CA GLN A 153 7.39 -15.34 19.04
C GLN A 153 8.22 -15.43 17.75
N GLN A 154 9.19 -16.36 17.68
CA GLN A 154 9.94 -16.60 16.45
C GLN A 154 9.04 -17.08 15.30
N ARG A 155 8.09 -17.98 15.60
CA ARG A 155 7.07 -18.41 14.62
C ARG A 155 6.13 -17.28 14.24
N LEU A 156 5.71 -16.47 15.21
CA LEU A 156 4.86 -15.30 14.97
C LEU A 156 5.54 -14.26 14.05
N LEU A 157 6.84 -14.02 14.23
CA LEU A 157 7.64 -13.20 13.31
C LEU A 157 7.72 -13.80 11.90
N HIS A 158 7.78 -15.13 11.80
CA HIS A 158 7.74 -15.81 10.51
C HIS A 158 6.38 -15.61 9.82
N GLU A 159 5.26 -15.79 10.52
CA GLU A 159 3.90 -15.54 10.03
C GLU A 159 3.71 -14.05 9.66
N PHE A 160 4.24 -13.13 10.48
CA PHE A 160 4.22 -11.68 10.24
C PHE A 160 4.82 -11.31 8.87
N VAL A 161 5.97 -11.90 8.52
CA VAL A 161 6.61 -11.63 7.23
C VAL A 161 5.93 -12.40 6.11
N SER A 162 5.71 -13.71 6.29
CA SER A 162 5.29 -14.59 5.19
C SER A 162 3.81 -14.47 4.82
N GLU A 163 2.91 -14.38 5.79
CA GLU A 163 1.45 -14.41 5.59
C GLU A 163 0.85 -13.01 5.64
N ARG A 164 1.21 -12.24 6.68
CA ARG A 164 0.77 -10.85 6.87
C ARG A 164 1.41 -9.90 5.87
N GLY A 165 2.63 -10.19 5.41
CA GLY A 165 3.37 -9.36 4.47
C GLY A 165 4.11 -8.17 5.10
N GLY A 166 4.40 -8.24 6.39
CA GLY A 166 5.22 -7.25 7.09
C GLY A 166 6.68 -7.28 6.65
N GLY A 167 7.37 -6.16 6.83
CA GLY A 167 8.81 -6.07 6.53
C GLY A 167 9.70 -6.51 7.70
N LEU A 168 10.83 -7.15 7.44
CA LEU A 168 11.84 -7.47 8.43
C LEU A 168 13.21 -6.92 8.03
N LEU A 169 13.85 -6.17 8.93
CA LEU A 169 15.24 -5.73 8.78
C LEU A 169 16.06 -6.29 9.94
N MET A 170 17.17 -6.96 9.62
CA MET A 170 18.16 -7.36 10.63
C MET A 170 19.44 -6.57 10.43
N LEU A 171 19.92 -5.94 11.50
CA LEU A 171 21.16 -5.16 11.53
C LEU A 171 22.34 -6.00 12.07
N GLY A 172 23.53 -5.67 11.59
CA GLY A 172 24.78 -6.28 12.02
C GLY A 172 25.11 -5.90 13.45
N GLY A 173 25.75 -6.81 14.17
CA GLY A 173 25.95 -6.67 15.61
C GLY A 173 26.75 -7.82 16.19
N GLN A 174 27.17 -7.67 17.44
CA GLN A 174 27.86 -8.70 18.19
C GLN A 174 26.96 -9.88 18.50
N GLU A 175 25.65 -9.66 18.65
CA GLU A 175 24.65 -10.68 18.95
C GLU A 175 23.63 -10.88 17.81
N SER A 176 23.98 -10.44 16.61
CA SER A 176 23.16 -10.65 15.40
C SER A 176 23.59 -11.88 14.59
N PHE A 177 22.73 -12.32 13.66
CA PHE A 177 23.03 -13.34 12.66
C PHE A 177 23.54 -14.67 13.28
N ARG A 178 24.75 -15.11 12.89
CA ARG A 178 25.34 -16.34 13.42
C ARG A 178 25.71 -16.19 14.89
N GLN A 179 26.22 -15.02 15.29
CA GLN A 179 26.65 -14.74 16.65
C GLN A 179 25.47 -14.67 17.63
N GLY A 180 24.27 -14.34 17.15
CA GLY A 180 23.01 -14.44 17.88
C GLY A 180 22.31 -15.79 17.83
N ASP A 181 22.97 -16.84 17.34
CA ASP A 181 22.44 -18.20 17.20
C ASP A 181 21.20 -18.37 16.30
N TYR A 182 20.98 -17.48 15.33
CA TYR A 182 19.80 -17.55 14.44
C TYR A 182 19.82 -18.70 13.42
N SER A 183 20.93 -19.42 13.26
CA SER A 183 21.13 -20.42 12.19
C SER A 183 20.07 -21.52 12.08
N ARG A 184 19.44 -21.89 13.21
CA ARG A 184 18.41 -22.94 13.29
C ARG A 184 17.13 -22.42 13.93
N THR A 185 16.71 -21.23 13.50
CA THR A 185 15.52 -20.55 14.01
C THR A 185 14.57 -20.17 12.88
N PRO A 186 13.25 -20.06 13.13
CA PRO A 186 12.31 -19.49 12.17
C PRO A 186 12.75 -18.12 11.62
N ILE A 187 13.32 -17.26 12.47
CA ILE A 187 13.83 -15.94 12.05
C ILE A 187 15.02 -16.08 11.08
N GLY A 188 15.99 -16.96 11.37
CA GLY A 188 17.11 -17.21 10.47
C GLY A 188 16.70 -17.76 9.09
N ASN A 189 15.57 -18.49 9.03
CA ASN A 189 15.01 -18.96 7.77
C ASN A 189 14.48 -17.81 6.90
N LEU A 190 14.00 -16.72 7.51
CA LEU A 190 13.54 -15.51 6.81
C LEU A 190 14.69 -14.72 6.17
N LEU A 191 15.91 -14.79 6.72
CA LEU A 191 17.01 -13.93 6.28
C LEU A 191 17.47 -14.28 4.85
N PRO A 192 17.89 -13.30 4.03
CA PRO A 192 18.34 -13.49 2.64
C PRO A 192 19.73 -14.13 2.51
N VAL A 193 20.31 -14.63 3.60
CA VAL A 193 21.70 -15.11 3.67
C VAL A 193 21.79 -16.44 4.42
N TYR A 194 22.80 -17.24 4.07
CA TYR A 194 23.14 -18.46 4.79
C TYR A 194 24.10 -18.15 5.94
N LEU A 195 23.65 -18.39 7.17
CA LEU A 195 24.43 -18.12 8.39
C LEU A 195 25.57 -19.15 8.65
N THR A 196 25.58 -20.27 7.92
CA THR A 196 26.47 -21.41 8.22
C THR A 196 27.72 -21.45 7.36
N ARG A 197 28.87 -21.09 7.93
CA ARG A 197 30.14 -21.83 7.80
C ARG A 197 31.08 -21.50 8.98
N PRO A 198 31.76 -22.48 9.58
CA PRO A 198 32.81 -22.23 10.54
C PRO A 198 34.07 -21.84 9.77
N THR A 199 34.40 -20.55 9.77
CA THR A 199 35.81 -20.15 9.67
C THR A 199 36.12 -19.33 10.90
N THR A 200 36.93 -19.93 11.76
CA THR A 200 37.60 -19.30 12.90
C THR A 200 38.62 -18.32 12.35
N GLN A 201 38.17 -17.26 11.69
CA GLN A 201 39.00 -16.09 11.48
C GLN A 201 38.66 -15.12 12.61
N PRO A 202 39.62 -14.77 13.48
CA PRO A 202 39.38 -13.71 14.45
C PRO A 202 38.91 -12.47 13.69
N ALA A 203 38.02 -11.69 14.32
CA ALA A 203 37.59 -10.40 13.81
C ALA A 203 38.83 -9.49 13.73
N GLN A 204 39.54 -9.55 12.60
CA GLN A 204 40.57 -8.57 12.28
C GLN A 204 39.85 -7.22 12.22
N ARG A 205 40.42 -6.20 12.85
CA ARG A 205 40.01 -4.80 12.69
C ARG A 205 40.33 -4.38 11.25
N ALA A 206 39.55 -4.88 10.32
CA ALA A 206 39.65 -4.57 8.90
C ALA A 206 38.82 -3.34 8.62
N GLN A 207 39.35 -2.43 7.79
CA GLN A 207 38.58 -1.33 7.23
C GLN A 207 37.92 -1.81 5.94
N TRP A 208 36.64 -2.16 6.05
CA TRP A 208 35.82 -2.62 4.96
C TRP A 208 35.33 -1.43 4.14
N LYS A 209 35.70 -1.37 2.86
CA LYS A 209 35.17 -0.36 1.92
C LYS A 209 33.92 -0.90 1.26
N MET A 210 32.83 -0.14 1.31
CA MET A 210 31.55 -0.52 0.72
C MET A 210 31.45 -0.08 -0.74
N GLY A 211 30.83 -0.91 -1.57
CA GLY A 211 30.44 -0.59 -2.93
C GLY A 211 29.17 -1.33 -3.34
N PHE A 212 28.43 -0.77 -4.30
CA PHE A 212 27.23 -1.43 -4.83
C PHE A 212 27.56 -2.50 -5.86
N THR A 213 26.74 -3.55 -5.84
CA THR A 213 26.70 -4.56 -6.91
C THR A 213 25.93 -4.01 -8.12
N ARG A 214 25.90 -4.76 -9.22
CA ARG A 214 25.06 -4.41 -10.38
C ARG A 214 23.58 -4.29 -9.98
N GLU A 215 23.08 -5.21 -9.16
CA GLU A 215 21.73 -5.21 -8.63
C GLU A 215 21.49 -4.00 -7.73
N GLY A 216 22.49 -3.64 -6.92
CA GLY A 216 22.48 -2.43 -6.09
C GLY A 216 22.27 -1.16 -6.91
N TRP A 217 23.00 -0.99 -8.01
CA TRP A 217 22.87 0.17 -8.90
C TRP A 217 21.48 0.28 -9.55
N LEU A 218 20.83 -0.85 -9.82
CA LEU A 218 19.50 -0.88 -10.41
C LEU A 218 18.40 -0.48 -9.42
N GLN A 219 18.63 -0.60 -8.11
CA GLN A 219 17.66 -0.23 -7.08
C GLN A 219 17.76 1.28 -6.80
N PRO A 220 16.75 2.11 -7.11
CA PRO A 220 16.86 3.56 -6.90
C PRO A 220 17.00 3.95 -5.43
N TRP A 221 16.41 3.17 -4.52
CA TRP A 221 16.41 3.45 -3.08
C TRP A 221 17.76 3.21 -2.40
N THR A 222 18.70 2.53 -3.04
CA THR A 222 20.06 2.34 -2.49
C THR A 222 20.96 3.54 -2.78
N ARG A 223 20.61 4.35 -3.80
CA ARG A 223 21.39 5.49 -4.27
C ARG A 223 20.90 6.79 -3.62
N LEU A 224 21.84 7.68 -3.33
CA LEU A 224 21.56 8.99 -2.73
C LEU A 224 21.77 10.15 -3.70
N ARG A 225 22.35 9.88 -4.86
CA ARG A 225 22.55 10.82 -5.96
C ARG A 225 21.91 10.28 -7.24
N ASP A 226 21.52 11.20 -8.10
CA ASP A 226 20.78 10.87 -9.33
C ASP A 226 21.69 10.22 -10.39
N ASN A 227 22.95 10.65 -10.44
CA ASN A 227 23.94 10.18 -11.41
C ASN A 227 24.92 9.17 -10.77
N GLU A 228 25.55 8.36 -11.62
CA GLU A 228 26.47 7.31 -11.17
C GLU A 228 27.83 7.87 -10.69
N ALA A 229 28.32 8.93 -11.33
CA ALA A 229 29.63 9.52 -11.01
C ALA A 229 29.67 10.10 -9.60
N ASP A 230 28.67 10.90 -9.21
CA ASP A 230 28.62 11.51 -7.88
C ASP A 230 28.35 10.45 -6.81
N GLU A 231 27.55 9.42 -7.11
CA GLU A 231 27.31 8.32 -6.18
C GLU A 231 28.59 7.50 -5.94
N ARG A 232 29.41 7.26 -6.98
CA ARG A 232 30.73 6.63 -6.84
C ARG A 232 31.70 7.50 -6.04
N ALA A 233 31.71 8.82 -6.27
CA ALA A 233 32.54 9.75 -5.52
C ALA A 233 32.18 9.70 -4.02
N ARG A 234 30.89 9.80 -3.69
CA ARG A 234 30.35 9.68 -2.32
C ARG A 234 30.76 8.36 -1.66
N LEU A 235 30.63 7.23 -2.36
CA LEU A 235 31.03 5.92 -1.85
C LEU A 235 32.53 5.85 -1.54
N SER A 236 33.37 6.51 -2.34
CA SER A 236 34.83 6.52 -2.11
C SER A 236 35.25 7.34 -0.90
N GLU A 237 34.43 8.33 -0.52
CA GLU A 237 34.62 9.15 0.68
C GLU A 237 34.10 8.48 1.96
N LEU A 238 33.31 7.39 1.87
CA LEU A 238 32.78 6.72 3.06
C LEU A 238 33.90 6.24 3.99
N PRO A 239 33.74 6.39 5.31
CA PRO A 239 34.69 5.79 6.25
C PRO A 239 34.64 4.26 6.13
N GLY A 240 35.80 3.62 6.25
CA GLY A 240 35.87 2.16 6.29
C GLY A 240 35.14 1.61 7.52
N PHE A 241 34.30 0.60 7.32
CA PHE A 241 33.57 -0.10 8.39
C PHE A 241 34.47 -1.10 9.10
N VAL A 242 34.22 -1.35 10.38
CA VAL A 242 35.03 -2.23 11.24
C VAL A 242 34.27 -3.51 11.59
N SER A 243 32.94 -3.44 11.67
CA SER A 243 32.09 -4.55 12.10
C SER A 243 31.38 -5.19 10.91
N LEU A 244 31.62 -6.48 10.69
CA LEU A 244 30.96 -7.25 9.63
C LEU A 244 30.57 -8.64 10.15
N ASN A 245 29.28 -8.96 10.10
CA ASN A 245 28.79 -10.32 10.32
C ASN A 245 29.03 -11.15 9.06
N THR A 246 29.94 -12.13 9.16
CA THR A 246 30.30 -12.98 8.02
C THR A 246 29.25 -14.06 7.79
N VAL A 247 28.87 -14.24 6.53
CA VAL A 247 27.88 -15.22 6.09
C VAL A 247 28.48 -16.08 4.97
N ARG A 248 27.91 -17.28 4.75
CA ARG A 248 28.37 -18.18 3.67
C ARG A 248 28.09 -17.61 2.28
N GLY A 249 27.02 -16.84 2.16
CA GLY A 249 26.56 -16.24 0.90
C GLY A 249 25.09 -15.89 0.97
N ALA A 250 24.57 -15.30 -0.10
CA ALA A 250 23.15 -15.04 -0.27
C ALA A 250 22.38 -16.35 -0.60
N LYS A 251 21.11 -16.40 -0.21
CA LYS A 251 20.20 -17.48 -0.60
C LYS A 251 19.80 -17.35 -2.09
N PRO A 252 19.38 -18.44 -2.76
CA PRO A 252 18.74 -18.33 -4.07
C PRO A 252 17.53 -17.38 -3.98
N GLY A 253 17.38 -16.49 -4.95
CA GLY A 253 16.32 -15.47 -4.95
C GLY A 253 16.64 -14.22 -4.13
N ALA A 254 17.76 -14.18 -3.40
CA ALA A 254 18.23 -12.97 -2.74
C ALA A 254 19.14 -12.12 -3.63
N SER A 255 18.90 -10.82 -3.57
CA SER A 255 19.69 -9.79 -4.25
C SER A 255 20.66 -9.17 -3.25
N VAL A 256 21.96 -9.37 -3.49
CA VAL A 256 23.02 -8.64 -2.79
C VAL A 256 23.11 -7.27 -3.43
N LEU A 257 22.81 -6.20 -2.68
CA LEU A 257 22.76 -4.83 -3.19
C LEU A 257 24.08 -4.08 -2.92
N ALA A 258 24.74 -4.40 -1.83
CA ALA A 258 26.04 -3.84 -1.51
C ALA A 258 26.99 -4.94 -1.04
N THR A 259 28.26 -4.75 -1.37
CA THR A 259 29.37 -5.57 -0.90
C THR A 259 30.37 -4.72 -0.16
N VAL A 260 31.14 -5.34 0.70
CA VAL A 260 32.34 -4.77 1.28
C VAL A 260 33.56 -5.54 0.85
N GLN A 261 34.65 -4.82 0.64
CA GLN A 261 35.93 -5.39 0.27
C GLN A 261 37.03 -4.87 1.19
N MET A 262 37.94 -5.77 1.54
CA MET A 262 39.23 -5.44 2.14
C MET A 262 40.30 -5.66 1.07
N GLU A 263 41.38 -4.89 1.14
CA GLU A 263 42.55 -5.06 0.27
C GLU A 263 42.99 -6.53 0.27
N ASN A 264 43.06 -7.13 -0.93
CA ASN A 264 43.42 -8.54 -1.19
C ASN A 264 42.40 -9.63 -0.80
N ASN A 265 41.17 -9.29 -0.38
CA ASN A 265 40.12 -10.27 -0.10
C ASN A 265 38.98 -10.20 -1.13
N PRO A 266 38.27 -11.33 -1.37
CA PRO A 266 37.07 -11.32 -2.19
C PRO A 266 35.97 -10.46 -1.55
N PRO A 267 35.11 -9.82 -2.37
CA PRO A 267 34.01 -9.01 -1.86
C PRO A 267 33.04 -9.88 -1.06
N ARG A 268 32.58 -9.34 0.08
CA ARG A 268 31.60 -10.00 0.96
C ARG A 268 30.29 -9.21 0.95
N PRO A 269 29.13 -9.87 1.11
CA PRO A 269 27.86 -9.15 1.18
C PRO A 269 27.84 -8.17 2.37
N ALA A 270 27.31 -6.97 2.14
CA ALA A 270 27.10 -5.94 3.16
C ALA A 270 25.61 -5.62 3.35
N LEU A 271 24.85 -5.61 2.25
CA LEU A 271 23.40 -5.47 2.24
C LEU A 271 22.82 -6.52 1.29
N ALA A 272 21.94 -7.37 1.81
CA ALA A 272 21.21 -8.36 1.03
C ALA A 272 19.71 -8.23 1.29
N THR A 273 18.91 -8.44 0.25
CA THR A 273 17.45 -8.34 0.32
C THR A 273 16.78 -9.47 -0.45
N HIS A 274 15.58 -9.86 -0.05
CA HIS A 274 14.70 -10.70 -0.86
C HIS A 274 13.23 -10.50 -0.47
N ASN A 275 12.33 -11.10 -1.22
CA ASN A 275 10.94 -11.25 -0.82
C ASN A 275 10.75 -12.63 -0.17
N PHE A 276 10.02 -12.68 0.93
CA PHE A 276 9.70 -13.92 1.62
C PHE A 276 8.20 -13.99 1.90
N GLY A 277 7.51 -14.93 1.27
CA GLY A 277 6.05 -14.93 1.25
C GLY A 277 5.52 -13.62 0.66
N ARG A 278 4.70 -12.90 1.42
CA ARG A 278 4.15 -11.59 1.02
C ARG A 278 4.99 -10.40 1.50
N GLY A 279 6.01 -10.64 2.33
CA GLY A 279 6.81 -9.60 2.98
C GLY A 279 8.19 -9.39 2.35
N ARG A 280 8.85 -8.31 2.76
CA ARG A 280 10.21 -7.96 2.35
C ARG A 280 11.18 -8.18 3.50
N VAL A 281 12.34 -8.78 3.22
CA VAL A 281 13.40 -8.96 4.22
C VAL A 281 14.70 -8.36 3.75
N ALA A 282 15.32 -7.56 4.62
CA ALA A 282 16.65 -7.01 4.44
C ALA A 282 17.60 -7.47 5.56
N ALA A 283 18.85 -7.71 5.19
CA ALA A 283 19.95 -7.96 6.11
C ALA A 283 21.07 -6.97 5.82
N VAL A 284 21.32 -6.07 6.76
CA VAL A 284 22.53 -5.23 6.79
C VAL A 284 23.54 -5.98 7.64
N LEU A 285 24.62 -6.45 7.03
CA LEU A 285 25.65 -7.24 7.70
C LEU A 285 26.72 -6.38 8.39
N LEU A 286 26.68 -5.07 8.15
CA LEU A 286 27.52 -4.08 8.81
C LEU A 286 26.94 -3.76 10.19
N GLY A 287 27.79 -3.74 11.21
CA GLY A 287 27.39 -3.44 12.59
C GLY A 287 27.89 -2.09 13.11
N ASP A 288 28.30 -1.19 12.22
CA ASP A 288 28.80 0.13 12.57
C ASP A 288 28.44 1.21 11.54
N VAL A 289 27.22 1.13 11.00
CA VAL A 289 26.69 2.08 10.00
C VAL A 289 26.71 3.52 10.53
N TRP A 290 26.51 3.73 11.83
CA TRP A 290 26.56 5.06 12.47
C TRP A 290 27.88 5.79 12.30
N ARG A 291 29.00 5.10 12.03
CA ARG A 291 30.31 5.74 11.80
C ARG A 291 30.28 6.62 10.56
N TRP A 292 29.40 6.32 9.61
CA TRP A 292 29.12 7.16 8.45
C TRP A 292 28.69 8.57 8.87
N GLY A 293 27.67 8.69 9.73
CA GLY A 293 27.14 9.98 10.17
C GLY A 293 27.95 10.71 11.25
N MET A 294 29.03 10.09 11.77
CA MET A 294 29.95 10.75 12.70
C MET A 294 31.13 11.43 12.01
N LYS A 295 31.39 11.15 10.73
CA LYS A 295 32.54 11.70 10.02
C LYS A 295 32.38 13.20 9.75
N ASP A 296 31.26 13.61 9.18
CA ASP A 296 30.93 15.01 8.90
C ASP A 296 29.41 15.21 8.74
N ALA A 297 28.98 16.47 8.61
CA ALA A 297 27.56 16.83 8.52
C ALA A 297 26.90 16.40 7.20
N ALA A 298 27.61 16.46 6.07
CA ALA A 298 27.04 16.09 4.77
C ALA A 298 26.76 14.58 4.71
N LEU A 299 27.70 13.77 5.20
CA LEU A 299 27.55 12.33 5.32
C LEU A 299 26.50 11.93 6.36
N HIS A 300 26.28 12.73 7.39
CA HIS A 300 25.16 12.54 8.32
C HIS A 300 23.81 12.67 7.61
N GLU A 301 23.60 13.73 6.83
CA GLU A 301 22.37 13.91 6.07
C GLU A 301 22.14 12.78 5.07
N ASP A 302 23.22 12.31 4.44
CA ASP A 302 23.17 11.18 3.52
C ASP A 302 22.79 9.87 4.23
N MET A 303 23.37 9.61 5.40
CA MET A 303 23.00 8.46 6.23
C MET A 303 21.52 8.53 6.63
N ASP A 304 21.04 9.70 7.03
CA ASP A 304 19.62 9.89 7.37
C ASP A 304 18.71 9.63 6.17
N LYS A 305 19.10 10.07 4.97
CA LYS A 305 18.38 9.77 3.72
C LYS A 305 18.37 8.27 3.44
N ALA A 306 19.50 7.59 3.60
CA ALA A 306 19.60 6.14 3.41
C ALA A 306 18.71 5.37 4.40
N TRP A 307 18.68 5.76 5.68
CA TRP A 307 17.77 5.16 6.67
C TRP A 307 16.30 5.35 6.27
N ARG A 308 15.89 6.56 5.89
CA ARG A 308 14.52 6.84 5.43
C ARG A 308 14.16 6.01 4.20
N GLN A 309 15.03 5.97 3.19
CA GLN A 309 14.80 5.20 1.96
C GLN A 309 14.69 3.70 2.25
N MET A 310 15.56 3.15 3.09
CA MET A 310 15.54 1.73 3.45
C MET A 310 14.26 1.35 4.22
N ILE A 311 13.85 2.16 5.19
CA ILE A 311 12.63 1.90 5.95
C ILE A 311 11.38 2.08 5.07
N ARG A 312 11.36 3.09 4.18
CA ARG A 312 10.29 3.23 3.19
C ARG A 312 10.22 2.05 2.24
N TRP A 313 11.37 1.55 1.77
CA TRP A 313 11.43 0.33 0.96
C TRP A 313 10.89 -0.89 1.72
N LEU A 314 11.15 -0.96 3.03
CA LEU A 314 10.69 -2.04 3.89
C LEU A 314 9.16 -2.04 4.07
N VAL A 315 8.52 -0.87 4.12
CA VAL A 315 7.07 -0.72 4.37
C VAL A 315 6.21 -0.48 3.13
N ALA A 316 6.83 -0.20 1.96
CA ALA A 316 6.11 0.29 0.76
C ALA A 316 4.93 -0.58 0.30
N ASP A 317 5.07 -1.90 0.36
CA ASP A 317 4.08 -2.85 -0.15
C ASP A 317 3.36 -3.62 0.96
N VAL A 318 3.46 -3.15 2.21
CA VAL A 318 2.86 -3.85 3.34
C VAL A 318 1.34 -3.65 3.29
N PRO A 319 0.53 -4.73 3.16
CA PRO A 319 -0.93 -4.60 3.04
C PRO A 319 -1.52 -3.84 4.24
N ALA A 320 -2.53 -3.01 4.02
CA ALA A 320 -3.28 -2.40 5.10
C ALA A 320 -4.43 -3.32 5.57
N ALA A 321 -4.85 -3.21 6.83
CA ALA A 321 -6.02 -3.96 7.32
C ALA A 321 -7.31 -3.59 6.57
N PHE A 322 -7.40 -2.32 6.15
CA PHE A 322 -8.47 -1.82 5.30
C PHE A 322 -7.84 -1.10 4.12
N GLU A 323 -8.27 -1.43 2.91
CA GLU A 323 -7.84 -0.78 1.68
C GLU A 323 -9.06 -0.46 0.83
N LEU A 324 -9.17 0.78 0.35
CA LEU A 324 -10.22 1.19 -0.58
C LEU A 324 -9.54 1.51 -1.92
N SER A 325 -9.90 0.76 -2.94
CA SER A 325 -9.44 0.98 -4.31
C SER A 325 -10.60 1.45 -5.19
N THR A 326 -10.27 2.22 -6.22
CA THR A 326 -11.26 2.68 -7.20
C THR A 326 -10.83 2.23 -8.58
N LEU A 327 -11.67 1.39 -9.19
CA LEU A 327 -11.41 0.81 -10.50
C LEU A 327 -12.45 1.34 -11.50
N PRO A 328 -12.06 1.62 -12.75
CA PRO A 328 -13.05 1.86 -13.81
C PRO A 328 -13.89 0.59 -14.00
N ALA A 329 -15.19 0.75 -14.17
CA ALA A 329 -16.04 -0.38 -14.55
C ALA A 329 -15.75 -0.81 -15.99
N THR A 330 -16.03 -2.08 -16.30
CA THR A 330 -15.88 -2.64 -17.64
C THR A 330 -16.79 -1.95 -18.66
N GLU A 331 -17.97 -1.51 -18.22
CA GLU A 331 -18.97 -0.85 -19.05
C GLU A 331 -19.39 0.53 -18.51
N GLY A 332 -19.33 1.52 -19.40
CA GLY A 332 -19.78 2.88 -19.12
C GLY A 332 -18.83 3.70 -18.22
N PRO A 333 -19.23 4.93 -17.85
CA PRO A 333 -18.39 5.85 -17.08
C PRO A 333 -18.43 5.58 -15.55
N SER A 334 -18.94 4.41 -15.14
CA SER A 334 -19.09 4.07 -13.74
C SER A 334 -17.75 3.66 -13.10
N ARG A 335 -17.69 3.76 -11.76
CA ARG A 335 -16.52 3.44 -10.94
C ARG A 335 -16.92 2.39 -9.92
N ASN A 336 -16.14 1.32 -9.87
CA ASN A 336 -16.25 0.29 -8.85
C ASN A 336 -15.37 0.71 -7.66
N LEU A 337 -15.98 0.84 -6.50
CA LEU A 337 -15.34 1.09 -5.23
C LEU A 337 -15.19 -0.28 -4.56
N VAL A 338 -13.96 -0.75 -4.40
CA VAL A 338 -13.67 -2.06 -3.81
C VAL A 338 -12.95 -1.86 -2.49
N VAL A 339 -13.52 -2.38 -1.42
CA VAL A 339 -12.95 -2.35 -0.07
C VAL A 339 -12.49 -3.75 0.30
N HIS A 340 -11.21 -3.88 0.58
CA HIS A 340 -10.65 -5.06 1.25
C HIS A 340 -10.67 -4.81 2.74
N ALA A 341 -11.31 -5.69 3.50
CA ALA A 341 -11.40 -5.63 4.95
C ALA A 341 -10.82 -6.90 5.58
N MET A 342 -9.87 -6.69 6.48
CA MET A 342 -9.21 -7.73 7.25
C MET A 342 -9.46 -7.51 8.74
N ASP A 343 -9.43 -8.60 9.51
CA ASP A 343 -9.43 -8.57 10.97
C ASP A 343 -8.02 -8.18 11.53
N PRO A 344 -7.87 -7.98 12.86
CA PRO A 344 -6.57 -7.67 13.46
C PRO A 344 -5.48 -8.73 13.23
N GLU A 345 -5.86 -9.98 12.98
CA GLU A 345 -5.00 -11.11 12.62
C GLU A 345 -4.73 -11.20 11.11
N PHE A 346 -5.21 -10.24 10.32
CA PHE A 346 -5.07 -10.16 8.86
C PHE A 346 -5.72 -11.30 8.07
N LYS A 347 -6.82 -11.84 8.61
CA LYS A 347 -7.72 -12.74 7.90
C LYS A 347 -8.88 -11.94 7.29
N PRO A 348 -9.49 -12.43 6.20
CA PRO A 348 -10.63 -11.76 5.57
C PRO A 348 -11.81 -11.59 6.54
N LEU A 349 -12.41 -10.40 6.56
CA LEU A 349 -13.53 -10.06 7.44
C LEU A 349 -14.87 -10.15 6.71
N ASP A 350 -15.62 -11.24 6.91
CA ASP A 350 -16.82 -11.58 6.11
C ASP A 350 -18.14 -10.91 6.56
N ASN A 351 -18.22 -10.41 7.80
CA ASN A 351 -19.44 -9.81 8.37
C ASN A 351 -19.25 -8.32 8.73
N ALA A 352 -18.58 -7.56 7.86
CA ALA A 352 -18.36 -6.13 8.05
C ALA A 352 -19.49 -5.30 7.43
N ASN A 353 -19.96 -4.29 8.15
CA ASN A 353 -20.84 -3.27 7.62
C ASN A 353 -19.99 -2.09 7.10
N ILE A 354 -19.98 -1.90 5.78
CA ILE A 354 -19.14 -0.90 5.11
C ILE A 354 -20.00 0.19 4.50
N ALA A 355 -20.00 1.35 5.17
CA ALA A 355 -20.65 2.56 4.70
C ALA A 355 -19.65 3.41 3.92
N LEU A 356 -20.00 3.72 2.66
CA LEU A 356 -19.22 4.56 1.76
C LEU A 356 -19.90 5.93 1.62
N ARG A 357 -19.12 7.01 1.61
CA ARG A 357 -19.60 8.36 1.31
C ARG A 357 -18.76 8.94 0.18
N VAL A 358 -19.40 9.18 -0.96
CA VAL A 358 -18.73 9.79 -2.12
C VAL A 358 -19.06 11.27 -2.18
N ARG A 359 -18.04 12.12 -2.26
CA ARG A 359 -18.18 13.57 -2.43
C ARG A 359 -17.33 14.09 -3.57
N ARG A 360 -17.85 15.10 -4.27
CA ARG A 360 -17.07 15.86 -5.26
C ARG A 360 -16.32 16.98 -4.54
N LEU A 361 -15.05 17.18 -4.86
CA LEU A 361 -14.25 18.24 -4.24
C LEU A 361 -14.79 19.62 -4.58
N GLY A 362 -14.85 20.49 -3.56
CA GLY A 362 -15.47 21.81 -3.63
C GLY A 362 -16.98 21.83 -3.34
N TYR A 363 -17.58 20.69 -3.05
CA TYR A 363 -19.01 20.58 -2.71
C TYR A 363 -19.21 19.85 -1.39
N THR A 364 -20.24 20.24 -0.65
CA THR A 364 -20.58 19.66 0.67
C THR A 364 -21.46 18.41 0.54
N ASN A 365 -22.18 18.26 -0.58
CA ASN A 365 -23.09 17.14 -0.78
C ASN A 365 -22.30 15.84 -0.95
N SER A 366 -22.67 14.83 -0.17
CA SER A 366 -22.15 13.47 -0.28
C SER A 366 -23.27 12.51 -0.65
N VAL A 367 -22.92 11.49 -1.43
CA VAL A 367 -23.81 10.37 -1.78
C VAL A 367 -23.45 9.21 -0.87
N PRO A 368 -24.33 8.80 0.07
CA PRO A 368 -24.11 7.59 0.83
C PRO A 368 -24.32 6.37 -0.06
N LEU A 369 -23.43 5.39 0.05
CA LEU A 369 -23.49 4.10 -0.61
C LEU A 369 -23.24 3.03 0.46
N GLN A 370 -23.86 1.88 0.27
CA GLN A 370 -23.57 0.69 1.07
C GLN A 370 -22.78 -0.28 0.19
N ALA A 371 -21.66 -0.79 0.70
CA ALA A 371 -20.92 -1.83 -0.02
C ALA A 371 -21.52 -3.21 0.26
N GLU A 372 -21.60 -4.03 -0.78
CA GLU A 372 -22.09 -5.40 -0.71
C GLU A 372 -20.91 -6.38 -0.74
N ALA A 373 -21.01 -7.49 0.00
CA ALA A 373 -19.97 -8.51 0.00
C ALA A 373 -19.85 -9.15 -1.39
N ALA A 374 -18.62 -9.31 -1.87
CA ALA A 374 -18.33 -9.98 -3.13
C ALA A 374 -18.48 -11.50 -2.97
N ALA A 375 -19.25 -12.13 -3.84
CA ALA A 375 -19.53 -13.58 -3.75
C ALA A 375 -18.28 -14.47 -3.93
N GLU A 376 -17.27 -13.99 -4.69
CA GLU A 376 -16.09 -14.78 -5.05
C GLU A 376 -14.93 -14.67 -4.05
N ASN A 377 -14.86 -13.58 -3.29
CA ASN A 377 -13.71 -13.27 -2.44
C ASN A 377 -14.16 -12.86 -1.03
N ALA A 378 -13.78 -13.68 -0.05
CA ALA A 378 -13.95 -13.38 1.38
C ALA A 378 -13.29 -12.05 1.75
N GLY A 379 -13.91 -11.29 2.65
CA GLY A 379 -13.43 -9.97 3.11
C GLY A 379 -13.37 -8.87 2.04
N VAL A 380 -13.97 -9.07 0.86
CA VAL A 380 -14.04 -8.06 -0.20
C VAL A 380 -15.46 -7.53 -0.33
N TYR A 381 -15.61 -6.20 -0.37
CA TYR A 381 -16.88 -5.54 -0.52
C TYR A 381 -16.82 -4.55 -1.67
N GLN A 382 -17.92 -4.43 -2.41
CA GLN A 382 -17.98 -3.60 -3.60
C GLN A 382 -19.23 -2.71 -3.62
N ALA A 383 -19.06 -1.50 -4.16
CA ALA A 383 -20.16 -0.62 -4.51
C ALA A 383 -19.86 0.05 -5.85
N GLN A 384 -20.90 0.33 -6.63
CA GLN A 384 -20.77 1.05 -7.90
C GLN A 384 -21.22 2.50 -7.74
N TYR A 385 -20.42 3.43 -8.24
CA TYR A 385 -20.76 4.85 -8.28
C TYR A 385 -20.71 5.37 -9.71
N LEU A 386 -21.74 6.11 -10.12
CA LEU A 386 -21.83 6.74 -11.44
C LEU A 386 -21.58 8.26 -11.32
N PRO A 387 -20.39 8.77 -11.73
CA PRO A 387 -20.11 10.20 -11.68
C PRO A 387 -20.96 10.96 -12.71
N ARG A 388 -21.82 11.88 -12.25
CA ARG A 388 -22.71 12.67 -13.13
C ARG A 388 -22.05 13.93 -13.72
N LYS A 389 -20.95 14.40 -13.13
CA LYS A 389 -20.25 15.62 -13.53
C LYS A 389 -18.75 15.37 -13.56
N ALA A 390 -18.04 16.08 -14.45
CA ALA A 390 -16.59 16.09 -14.44
C ALA A 390 -16.06 16.72 -13.14
N GLY A 391 -14.97 16.20 -12.59
CA GLY A 391 -14.41 16.66 -11.33
C GLY A 391 -13.53 15.64 -10.63
N ALA A 392 -12.89 16.10 -9.57
CA ALA A 392 -12.22 15.26 -8.60
C ALA A 392 -13.22 14.76 -7.55
N TYR A 393 -13.19 13.46 -7.27
CA TYR A 393 -14.06 12.79 -6.32
C TYR A 393 -13.22 12.14 -5.21
N LEU A 394 -13.78 12.13 -4.01
CA LEU A 394 -13.25 11.45 -2.85
C LEU A 394 -14.32 10.51 -2.29
N ALA A 395 -13.96 9.25 -2.06
CA ALA A 395 -14.75 8.29 -1.33
C ALA A 395 -14.14 8.10 0.06
N ASP A 396 -14.99 8.20 1.07
CA ASP A 396 -14.70 7.89 2.47
C ASP A 396 -15.39 6.56 2.83
N ALA A 397 -14.64 5.54 3.23
CA ALA A 397 -15.14 4.27 3.74
C ALA A 397 -15.06 4.24 5.27
N GLU A 398 -16.17 3.91 5.93
CA GLU A 398 -16.20 3.51 7.33
C GLU A 398 -16.47 2.01 7.43
N VAL A 399 -15.53 1.27 8.00
CA VAL A 399 -15.65 -0.18 8.21
C VAL A 399 -16.05 -0.41 9.66
N ARG A 400 -17.22 -1.03 9.86
CA ARG A 400 -17.74 -1.39 11.19
C ARG A 400 -17.93 -2.90 11.28
N GLU A 401 -17.74 -3.44 12.47
CA GLU A 401 -18.12 -4.81 12.79
C GLU A 401 -19.66 -4.93 12.87
N GLU A 402 -20.18 -6.16 12.82
CA GLU A 402 -21.60 -6.46 13.07
C GLU A 402 -22.12 -5.87 14.39
N SER A 403 -21.27 -5.80 15.41
CA SER A 403 -21.55 -5.17 16.72
C SER A 403 -21.76 -3.64 16.64
N GLY A 404 -21.44 -3.01 15.52
CA GLY A 404 -21.48 -1.57 15.33
C GLY A 404 -20.18 -0.84 15.72
N LYS A 405 -19.17 -1.54 16.25
CA LYS A 405 -17.85 -0.98 16.57
C LYS A 405 -17.13 -0.54 15.30
N LEU A 406 -16.63 0.70 15.28
CA LEU A 406 -15.81 1.21 14.18
C LEU A 406 -14.42 0.57 14.23
N LEU A 407 -14.05 -0.15 13.17
CA LEU A 407 -12.73 -0.78 13.04
C LEU A 407 -11.74 0.13 12.33
N GLY A 408 -12.19 0.88 11.33
CA GLY A 408 -11.30 1.75 10.57
C GLY A 408 -12.00 2.68 9.59
N ARG A 409 -11.24 3.68 9.13
CA ARG A 409 -11.63 4.59 8.05
C ARG A 409 -10.57 4.59 6.96
N ARG A 410 -11.02 4.62 5.70
CA ARG A 410 -10.14 4.74 4.54
C ARG A 410 -10.69 5.71 3.52
N GLN A 411 -9.79 6.32 2.78
CA GLN A 411 -10.12 7.27 1.71
C GLN A 411 -9.53 6.78 0.41
N ALA A 412 -10.23 7.01 -0.68
CA ALA A 412 -9.74 6.83 -2.03
C ALA A 412 -10.27 7.94 -2.92
N GLY A 413 -9.46 8.35 -3.88
CA GLY A 413 -9.78 9.43 -4.79
C GLY A 413 -9.75 8.96 -6.22
N TRP A 414 -10.45 9.69 -7.08
CA TRP A 414 -10.28 9.58 -8.52
C TRP A 414 -10.69 10.88 -9.20
N ILE A 415 -10.35 10.97 -10.48
CA ILE A 415 -10.73 12.08 -11.34
C ILE A 415 -11.61 11.54 -12.46
N THR A 416 -12.72 12.21 -12.69
CA THR A 416 -13.57 11.97 -13.85
C THR A 416 -13.51 13.21 -14.74
N ASP A 417 -12.95 13.06 -15.93
CA ASP A 417 -12.89 14.13 -16.94
C ASP A 417 -13.12 13.52 -18.34
N PRO A 418 -14.38 13.40 -18.77
CA PRO A 418 -14.70 12.83 -20.08
C PRO A 418 -14.14 13.66 -21.24
N ALA A 419 -14.13 14.99 -21.12
CA ALA A 419 -13.63 15.89 -22.16
C ALA A 419 -12.12 15.72 -22.34
N ALA A 420 -11.35 15.65 -21.26
CA ALA A 420 -9.91 15.39 -21.36
C ALA A 420 -9.60 14.01 -21.95
N ALA A 421 -10.44 13.00 -21.73
CA ALA A 421 -10.30 11.70 -22.37
C ALA A 421 -10.57 11.76 -23.89
N GLU A 422 -11.56 12.55 -24.31
CA GLU A 422 -11.86 12.82 -25.72
C GLU A 422 -10.69 13.56 -26.41
N TYR A 423 -10.22 14.67 -25.83
CA TYR A 423 -9.10 15.45 -26.40
C TYR A 423 -7.75 14.73 -26.41
N ARG A 424 -7.62 13.60 -25.70
CA ARG A 424 -6.42 12.76 -25.78
C ARG A 424 -6.34 12.00 -27.10
N SER A 425 -7.48 11.72 -27.73
CA SER A 425 -7.55 11.16 -29.07
C SER A 425 -7.68 12.29 -30.09
N LEU A 426 -6.63 12.52 -30.86
CA LEU A 426 -6.68 13.44 -32.01
C LEU A 426 -7.35 12.79 -33.24
N ALA A 427 -7.54 11.47 -33.22
CA ALA A 427 -8.18 10.74 -34.31
C ALA A 427 -9.70 10.57 -34.06
N PRO A 428 -10.54 10.72 -35.10
CA PRO A 428 -11.97 10.43 -35.01
C PRO A 428 -12.20 8.92 -34.85
N ASN A 429 -13.11 8.54 -33.94
CA ASN A 429 -13.49 7.15 -33.73
C ASN A 429 -14.52 6.68 -34.79
N ARG A 430 -14.06 6.38 -36.00
CA ARG A 430 -14.91 5.96 -37.13
C ARG A 430 -15.78 4.74 -36.82
N ALA A 431 -15.22 3.74 -36.14
CA ALA A 431 -15.95 2.52 -35.77
C ALA A 431 -17.16 2.82 -34.87
N LEU A 432 -17.02 3.74 -33.91
CA LEU A 432 -18.14 4.18 -33.07
C LEU A 432 -19.21 4.90 -33.90
N LEU A 433 -18.79 5.80 -34.81
CA LEU A 433 -19.69 6.54 -35.69
C LEU A 433 -20.49 5.61 -36.60
N GLU A 434 -19.84 4.60 -37.20
CA GLU A 434 -20.48 3.60 -38.06
C GLU A 434 -21.50 2.76 -37.28
N ASN A 435 -21.15 2.34 -36.06
CA ASN A 435 -22.04 1.56 -35.21
C ASN A 435 -23.28 2.38 -34.77
N LEU A 436 -23.09 3.66 -34.44
CA LEU A 436 -24.17 4.60 -34.16
C LEU A 436 -25.07 4.79 -35.39
N ALA A 437 -24.48 5.04 -36.56
CA ALA A 437 -25.20 5.20 -37.82
C ALA A 437 -26.05 3.96 -38.13
N ASN A 438 -25.49 2.76 -38.02
CA ASN A 438 -26.21 1.51 -38.23
C ASN A 438 -27.38 1.31 -37.26
N LYS A 439 -27.23 1.72 -35.99
CA LYS A 439 -28.30 1.59 -34.98
C LYS A 439 -29.42 2.62 -35.12
N THR A 440 -29.10 3.83 -35.58
CA THR A 440 -30.08 4.92 -35.69
C THR A 440 -30.66 5.08 -37.10
N GLY A 441 -30.15 4.30 -38.08
CA GLY A 441 -30.47 4.48 -39.49
C GLY A 441 -29.79 5.70 -40.12
N GLY A 442 -28.76 6.24 -39.47
CA GLY A 442 -27.93 7.32 -39.99
C GLY A 442 -26.86 6.83 -40.98
N ARG A 443 -26.03 7.77 -41.46
CA ARG A 443 -24.82 7.47 -42.25
C ARG A 443 -23.63 8.27 -41.73
N VAL A 444 -22.44 7.69 -41.81
CA VAL A 444 -21.17 8.41 -41.60
C VAL A 444 -20.77 9.03 -42.93
N ILE A 445 -20.34 10.29 -42.90
CA ILE A 445 -20.01 11.07 -44.10
C ILE A 445 -18.57 11.54 -43.97
N GLU A 446 -17.77 11.33 -45.00
CA GLU A 446 -16.41 11.86 -45.06
C GLU A 446 -16.43 13.35 -45.40
N LEU A 447 -15.39 14.08 -45.01
CA LEU A 447 -15.34 15.54 -45.17
C LEU A 447 -15.54 15.99 -46.63
N GLU A 448 -15.09 15.18 -47.59
CA GLU A 448 -15.21 15.42 -49.03
C GLU A 448 -16.65 15.34 -49.54
N GLU A 449 -17.51 14.54 -48.89
CA GLU A 449 -18.90 14.32 -49.30
C GLU A 449 -19.89 15.28 -48.59
N LEU A 450 -19.38 16.16 -47.72
CA LEU A 450 -20.20 17.02 -46.87
C LEU A 450 -21.07 17.99 -47.68
N GLU A 451 -20.52 18.61 -48.73
CA GLU A 451 -21.29 19.54 -49.56
C GLU A 451 -22.40 18.83 -50.34
N THR A 452 -22.09 17.65 -50.88
CA THR A 452 -23.06 16.82 -51.61
C THR A 452 -24.18 16.34 -50.67
N PHE A 453 -23.82 15.97 -49.45
CA PHE A 453 -24.79 15.66 -48.40
C PHE A 453 -25.70 16.84 -48.09
N ALA A 454 -25.13 18.03 -47.84
CA ALA A 454 -25.88 19.24 -47.50
C ALA A 454 -26.86 19.63 -48.61
N ALA A 455 -26.45 19.53 -49.88
CA ALA A 455 -27.31 19.75 -51.03
C ALA A 455 -28.48 18.73 -51.13
N SER A 456 -28.35 17.55 -50.54
CA SER A 456 -29.39 16.51 -50.52
C SER A 456 -30.39 16.63 -49.37
N LEU A 457 -30.13 17.45 -48.35
CA LEU A 457 -31.03 17.62 -47.20
C LEU A 457 -32.42 18.17 -47.58
N PRO A 458 -32.55 19.17 -48.48
CA PRO A 458 -33.86 19.70 -48.86
C PRO A 458 -34.76 18.68 -49.57
N SER A 459 -34.18 17.65 -50.20
CA SER A 459 -34.93 16.60 -50.90
C SER A 459 -35.23 15.39 -50.00
N GLN A 460 -34.60 15.28 -48.82
CA GLN A 460 -34.89 14.25 -47.84
C GLN A 460 -36.14 14.62 -47.04
N ARG A 461 -37.26 13.97 -47.37
CA ARG A 461 -38.49 14.07 -46.57
C ARG A 461 -38.29 13.33 -45.26
N ALA A 462 -38.24 14.06 -44.15
CA ALA A 462 -38.37 13.44 -42.83
C ALA A 462 -39.76 12.76 -42.77
N PRO A 463 -39.84 11.46 -42.45
CA PRO A 463 -41.13 10.80 -42.30
C PRO A 463 -41.82 11.37 -41.06
N ILE A 464 -42.70 12.35 -41.27
CA ILE A 464 -43.61 12.83 -40.23
C ILE A 464 -44.53 11.64 -39.92
N THR A 465 -44.27 10.97 -38.81
CA THR A 465 -45.08 9.83 -38.38
C THR A 465 -46.34 10.40 -37.74
N GLU A 466 -47.35 10.65 -38.56
CA GLU A 466 -48.65 11.13 -38.08
C GLU A 466 -49.47 9.93 -37.58
N MET A 467 -49.77 9.88 -36.29
CA MET A 467 -50.50 8.76 -35.69
C MET A 467 -51.98 8.85 -36.07
N HIS A 468 -52.37 8.17 -37.16
CA HIS A 468 -53.77 8.09 -37.57
C HIS A 468 -54.52 7.03 -36.75
N ARG A 469 -55.37 7.45 -35.81
CA ARG A 469 -56.32 6.56 -35.12
C ARG A 469 -57.65 6.57 -35.87
N GLN A 470 -57.97 5.48 -36.56
CA GLN A 470 -59.31 5.26 -37.10
C GLN A 470 -60.03 4.19 -36.25
N PRO A 471 -61.22 4.50 -35.69
CA PRO A 471 -62.02 3.51 -34.98
C PRO A 471 -62.42 2.37 -35.91
N LEU A 472 -62.14 1.13 -35.52
CA LEU A 472 -62.45 -0.08 -36.32
C LEU A 472 -63.94 -0.20 -36.68
N TRP A 473 -64.83 0.34 -35.85
CA TRP A 473 -66.29 0.35 -36.08
C TRP A 473 -66.72 1.21 -37.29
N HIS A 474 -65.93 2.21 -37.69
CA HIS A 474 -66.23 3.05 -38.85
C HIS A 474 -65.80 2.43 -40.18
N GLN A 475 -65.15 1.27 -40.16
CA GLN A 475 -64.70 0.62 -41.38
C GLN A 475 -65.89 -0.13 -42.02
N GLY A 476 -66.22 0.23 -43.27
CA GLY A 476 -67.28 -0.41 -44.05
C GLY A 476 -67.28 -1.96 -44.04
N PRO A 477 -66.12 -2.64 -44.05
CA PRO A 477 -66.06 -4.10 -43.95
C PRO A 477 -66.64 -4.65 -42.64
N LEU A 478 -66.41 -3.98 -41.51
CA LEU A 478 -66.92 -4.46 -40.21
C LEU A 478 -68.45 -4.31 -40.12
N PHE A 479 -68.98 -3.23 -40.72
CA PHE A 479 -70.42 -3.06 -40.87
C PHE A 479 -71.03 -4.14 -41.77
N LEU A 480 -70.38 -4.48 -42.89
CA LEU A 480 -70.83 -5.56 -43.76
C LEU A 480 -70.80 -6.93 -43.07
N ILE A 481 -69.81 -7.19 -42.22
CA ILE A 481 -69.75 -8.42 -41.41
C ILE A 481 -70.90 -8.44 -40.40
N ALA A 482 -71.15 -7.34 -39.68
CA ALA A 482 -72.27 -7.25 -38.74
C ALA A 482 -73.63 -7.43 -39.44
N LEU A 483 -73.80 -6.81 -40.61
CA LEU A 483 -75.01 -6.96 -41.43
C LEU A 483 -75.17 -8.39 -41.94
N ALA A 484 -74.08 -9.03 -42.38
CA ALA A 484 -74.11 -10.43 -42.81
C ALA A 484 -74.50 -11.36 -41.66
N CYS A 485 -73.98 -11.15 -40.45
CA CYS A 485 -74.39 -11.89 -39.26
C CYS A 485 -75.88 -11.70 -38.94
N PHE A 486 -76.39 -10.46 -39.05
CA PHE A 486 -77.81 -10.18 -38.82
C PHE A 486 -78.71 -10.83 -39.87
N VAL A 487 -78.35 -10.75 -41.15
CA VAL A 487 -79.09 -11.40 -42.24
C VAL A 487 -79.02 -12.92 -42.11
N ALA A 488 -77.87 -13.48 -41.72
CA ALA A 488 -77.72 -14.90 -41.45
C ALA A 488 -78.58 -15.35 -40.27
N GLU A 489 -78.63 -14.58 -39.17
CA GLU A 489 -79.52 -14.84 -38.03
C GLU A 489 -80.99 -14.81 -38.48
N TRP A 490 -81.39 -13.79 -39.23
CA TRP A 490 -82.76 -13.65 -39.71
C TRP A 490 -83.16 -14.81 -40.63
N PHE A 491 -82.27 -15.20 -41.54
CA PHE A 491 -82.49 -16.35 -42.42
C PHE A 491 -82.59 -17.67 -41.64
N ILE A 492 -81.74 -17.87 -40.62
CA ILE A 492 -81.78 -19.06 -39.75
C ILE A 492 -83.07 -19.09 -38.92
N ARG A 493 -83.51 -17.97 -38.33
CA ARG A 493 -84.76 -17.88 -37.57
C ARG A 493 -85.97 -18.19 -38.45
N ARG A 494 -86.04 -17.58 -39.63
CA ARG A 494 -87.15 -17.78 -40.58
C ARG A 494 -87.22 -19.22 -41.08
N ARG A 495 -86.08 -19.90 -41.25
CA ARG A 495 -86.03 -21.31 -41.66
C ARG A 495 -86.38 -22.29 -40.52
N LYS A 496 -86.20 -21.91 -39.26
CA LYS A 496 -86.49 -22.76 -38.09
C LYS A 496 -87.86 -22.49 -37.43
N GLY A 497 -88.66 -21.55 -37.93
CA GLY A 497 -90.04 -21.32 -37.49
C GLY A 497 -90.18 -20.72 -36.08
N LEU A 498 -89.14 -20.05 -35.59
CA LEU A 498 -89.23 -19.20 -34.40
C LEU A 498 -89.62 -17.77 -34.86
N PRO A 499 -90.47 -17.04 -34.11
CA PRO A 499 -90.83 -15.67 -34.48
C PRO A 499 -89.63 -14.72 -34.59
#